data_AF-A0A4R6T6E5-F1
#
_entry.id   AF-A0A4R6T6E5-F1
#
_cell.length_a   1.000
_cell.length_b   1.000
_cell.length_c   1.000
_cell.angle_alpha   90.00
_cell.angle_beta   90.00
_cell.angle_gamma   90.00
#
_symmetry.space_group_name_H-M   'P 1'
#
loop_
_entity.id
_entity.type
_entity.pdbx_description
1 polymer ?
#
loop_
_entity_poly.entity_id
_entity_poly.type
_entity_poly.pdbx_seq_one_letter_code
_entity_poly.pdbx_strand_id
1 'polypeptide(L)'
;MSSKRKITVAYGDGIGPEIMKATLAILEAAGAQLEYDVIEIGEQVYLKGISSGMEPKSFDSLRETKVFLKSPITTPQGGGFKSLNVTTRKSFGLYANVRPCKAYAPFIKTHFPKTDLVIIRENEEDLYAGIEHRQTQEVYQTLKLISQPGSEKIIRYAFEYAKKYGRKKVTCMTKDNIMKLADGLFHKTFDEIAKEYPEIQTEHKIIDIGTALIAERPEIFDVIVTLNLYGDIISDVAAQVTGSVGLGGSANVGEEVAMFEAIHGSAPDIAGMDMANPSGLLNGAIMMLVHIGQPEIAEKISNAWMKTLEDGIHTGDIYQEGLSSKKVGTQEFAQAVIERLGQMPAKMIPASFDKEDTKPMNVKLKPVNKAKKELTGVDVFIDWDEDGRNPNVIGERLRQANVNGLQLHLITNRGVKVFPEGLKETFCTDHWRCRFKSADGRVVSHDEVLALLGQIQGLGFDFIKTEHLYTFDGVRGYSLAQGE
;
A
#
# COMPACT_ATOMS: atom_id res chain seq x y z
N MET A 1 -12.95 -16.60 -34.63
CA MET A 1 -13.25 -17.08 -33.26
C MET A 1 -12.36 -16.28 -32.32
N SER A 2 -12.92 -15.48 -31.43
CA SER A 2 -12.11 -14.82 -30.40
C SER A 2 -11.54 -15.91 -29.51
N SER A 3 -10.22 -16.08 -29.47
CA SER A 3 -9.58 -17.02 -28.56
C SER A 3 -9.83 -16.56 -27.12
N LYS A 4 -10.28 -17.47 -26.24
CA LYS A 4 -10.42 -17.19 -24.81
C LYS A 4 -9.10 -16.64 -24.25
N ARG A 5 -9.17 -15.65 -23.38
CA ARG A 5 -8.00 -15.10 -22.67
C ARG A 5 -7.66 -16.03 -21.50
N LYS A 6 -6.47 -16.63 -21.54
CA LYS A 6 -5.93 -17.39 -20.41
C LYS A 6 -5.59 -16.44 -19.25
N ILE A 7 -6.06 -16.77 -18.05
CA ILE A 7 -5.78 -16.04 -16.80
C ILE A 7 -5.38 -17.02 -15.71
N THR A 8 -4.53 -16.59 -14.78
CA THR A 8 -4.24 -17.37 -13.57
C THR A 8 -5.32 -17.13 -12.52
N VAL A 9 -5.79 -18.19 -11.87
CA VAL A 9 -6.81 -18.12 -10.82
C VAL A 9 -6.34 -18.82 -9.56
N ALA A 10 -6.61 -18.21 -8.40
CA ALA A 10 -6.36 -18.87 -7.12
C ALA A 10 -7.52 -18.68 -6.13
N TYR A 11 -7.98 -19.80 -5.56
CA TYR A 11 -9.13 -19.84 -4.65
C TYR A 11 -8.80 -19.31 -3.25
N GLY A 12 -7.52 -19.17 -2.91
CA GLY A 12 -7.08 -18.60 -1.63
C GLY A 12 -7.56 -19.40 -0.41
N ASP A 13 -7.68 -18.73 0.73
CA ASP A 13 -7.97 -19.32 2.03
C ASP A 13 -9.28 -18.75 2.63
N GLY A 14 -9.79 -19.40 3.69
CA GLY A 14 -10.99 -18.96 4.42
C GLY A 14 -12.25 -18.92 3.54
N ILE A 15 -12.92 -17.77 3.43
CA ILE A 15 -14.07 -17.58 2.53
C ILE A 15 -13.70 -17.61 1.04
N GLY A 16 -12.40 -17.53 0.74
CA GLY A 16 -11.87 -17.39 -0.62
C GLY A 16 -12.46 -18.39 -1.63
N PRO A 17 -12.52 -19.70 -1.32
CA PRO A 17 -13.08 -20.67 -2.24
C PRO A 17 -14.56 -20.47 -2.56
N GLU A 18 -15.39 -20.04 -1.61
CA GLU A 18 -16.83 -19.84 -1.81
C GLU A 18 -17.11 -18.64 -2.71
N ILE A 19 -16.44 -17.51 -2.45
CA ILE A 19 -16.60 -16.29 -3.24
C ILE A 19 -15.99 -16.42 -4.64
N MET A 20 -14.91 -17.20 -4.79
CA MET A 20 -14.32 -17.48 -6.11
C MET A 20 -15.29 -18.30 -6.96
N LYS A 21 -15.87 -19.37 -6.42
CA LYS A 21 -16.87 -20.18 -7.13
C LYS A 21 -18.05 -19.32 -7.60
N ALA A 22 -18.59 -18.50 -6.71
CA ALA A 22 -19.66 -17.55 -7.03
C ALA A 22 -19.26 -16.58 -8.16
N THR A 23 -18.07 -16.00 -8.06
CA THR A 23 -17.55 -15.04 -9.06
C THR A 23 -17.36 -15.71 -10.43
N LEU A 24 -16.73 -16.88 -10.49
CA LEU A 24 -16.50 -17.60 -11.75
C LEU A 24 -17.81 -18.04 -12.41
N ALA A 25 -18.82 -18.46 -11.62
CA ALA A 25 -20.14 -18.81 -12.13
C ALA A 25 -20.83 -17.60 -12.80
N ILE A 26 -20.73 -16.41 -12.20
CA ILE A 26 -21.27 -15.17 -12.79
C ILE A 26 -20.52 -14.81 -14.08
N LEU A 27 -19.19 -14.89 -14.08
CA LEU A 27 -18.36 -14.63 -15.28
C LEU A 27 -18.72 -15.56 -16.44
N GLU A 28 -18.86 -16.85 -16.15
CA GLU A 28 -19.23 -17.87 -17.15
C GLU A 28 -20.63 -17.61 -17.71
N ALA A 29 -21.63 -17.41 -16.85
CA ALA A 29 -23.00 -17.13 -17.26
C ALA A 29 -23.12 -15.81 -18.06
N ALA A 30 -22.29 -14.82 -17.77
CA ALA A 30 -22.24 -13.57 -18.52
C ALA A 30 -21.66 -13.74 -19.93
N GLY A 31 -20.91 -14.82 -20.18
CA GLY A 31 -20.25 -15.13 -21.45
C GLY A 31 -18.80 -14.68 -21.52
N ALA A 32 -18.12 -14.48 -20.38
CA ALA A 32 -16.72 -14.06 -20.32
C ALA A 32 -15.82 -15.03 -21.13
N GLN A 33 -14.98 -14.47 -22.00
CA GLN A 33 -14.08 -15.25 -22.85
C GLN A 33 -12.78 -15.55 -22.09
N LEU A 34 -12.88 -16.43 -21.09
CA LEU A 34 -11.80 -16.77 -20.18
C LEU A 34 -11.44 -18.26 -20.23
N GLU A 35 -10.15 -18.53 -20.12
CA GLU A 35 -9.58 -19.85 -19.84
C GLU A 35 -8.81 -19.74 -18.51
N TYR A 36 -9.04 -20.68 -17.59
CA TYR A 36 -8.51 -20.59 -16.23
C TYR A 36 -7.32 -21.54 -16.05
N ASP A 37 -6.18 -20.98 -15.67
CA ASP A 37 -5.03 -21.71 -15.15
C ASP A 37 -5.05 -21.63 -13.62
N VAL A 38 -5.55 -22.70 -12.98
CA VAL A 38 -5.78 -22.70 -11.54
C VAL A 38 -4.50 -23.10 -10.80
N ILE A 39 -4.07 -22.23 -9.89
CA ILE A 39 -2.90 -22.46 -9.03
C ILE A 39 -3.31 -22.55 -7.56
N GLU A 40 -2.49 -23.25 -6.79
CA GLU A 40 -2.58 -23.27 -5.33
C GLU A 40 -1.61 -22.25 -4.74
N ILE A 41 -2.06 -21.51 -3.73
CA ILE A 41 -1.30 -20.47 -3.01
C ILE A 41 -1.74 -20.42 -1.55
N GLY A 42 -1.00 -19.71 -0.71
CA GLY A 42 -1.44 -19.38 0.65
C GLY A 42 -1.20 -20.49 1.67
N GLU A 43 -2.11 -20.63 2.62
CA GLU A 43 -1.98 -21.55 3.77
C GLU A 43 -1.62 -22.98 3.36
N GLN A 44 -2.28 -23.52 2.33
CA GLN A 44 -2.01 -24.87 1.83
C GLN A 44 -0.57 -25.05 1.33
N VAL A 45 0.02 -24.01 0.75
CA VAL A 45 1.40 -24.02 0.25
C VAL A 45 2.39 -23.81 1.39
N TYR A 46 2.07 -22.96 2.37
CA TYR A 46 2.88 -22.81 3.57
C TYR A 46 2.99 -24.13 4.36
N LEU A 47 1.89 -24.87 4.49
CA LEU A 47 1.84 -26.18 5.16
C LEU A 47 2.69 -27.25 4.45
N LYS A 48 2.99 -27.07 3.16
CA LYS A 48 3.93 -27.91 2.39
C LYS A 48 5.40 -27.52 2.60
N GLY A 49 5.70 -26.56 3.48
CA GLY A 49 7.06 -26.10 3.78
C GLY A 49 7.60 -25.06 2.81
N ILE A 50 6.76 -24.49 1.95
CA ILE A 50 7.16 -23.49 0.95
C ILE A 50 6.92 -22.09 1.53
N SER A 51 7.98 -21.47 2.03
CA SER A 51 7.92 -20.22 2.79
C SER A 51 7.48 -18.99 2.00
N SER A 52 7.53 -19.04 0.67
CA SER A 52 7.00 -17.98 -0.20
C SER A 52 5.47 -17.99 -0.28
N GLY A 53 4.80 -19.10 0.06
CA GLY A 53 3.35 -19.27 -0.14
C GLY A 53 2.94 -19.51 -1.59
N MET A 54 3.89 -19.72 -2.50
CA MET A 54 3.66 -19.94 -3.93
C MET A 54 4.76 -20.82 -4.54
N GLU A 55 4.38 -21.87 -5.27
CA GLU A 55 5.30 -22.78 -5.96
C GLU A 55 5.93 -22.13 -7.22
N PRO A 56 7.13 -22.55 -7.67
CA PRO A 56 7.75 -22.03 -8.90
C PRO A 56 6.85 -22.08 -10.14
N LYS A 57 6.10 -23.18 -10.32
CA LYS A 57 5.14 -23.34 -11.43
C LYS A 57 4.02 -22.27 -11.41
N SER A 58 3.65 -21.80 -10.23
CA SER A 58 2.64 -20.74 -10.07
C SER A 58 3.20 -19.38 -10.50
N PHE A 59 4.49 -19.12 -10.28
CA PHE A 59 5.15 -17.94 -10.84
C PHE A 59 5.25 -18.02 -12.36
N ASP A 60 5.48 -19.20 -12.93
CA ASP A 60 5.52 -19.40 -14.38
C ASP A 60 4.14 -19.15 -15.03
N SER A 61 3.07 -19.65 -14.41
CA SER A 61 1.68 -19.33 -14.80
C SER A 61 1.45 -17.82 -14.86
N LEU A 62 1.84 -17.07 -13.82
CA LEU A 62 1.69 -15.62 -13.77
C LEU A 62 2.49 -14.88 -14.86
N ARG A 63 3.69 -15.38 -15.22
CA ARG A 63 4.49 -14.82 -16.32
C ARG A 63 3.84 -15.05 -17.69
N GLU A 64 3.22 -16.21 -17.88
CA GLU A 64 2.55 -16.59 -19.13
C GLU A 64 1.24 -15.82 -19.30
N THR A 65 0.37 -15.84 -18.29
CA THR A 65 -0.99 -15.29 -18.40
C THR A 65 -1.03 -13.77 -18.21
N LYS A 66 -0.10 -13.22 -17.41
CA LYS A 66 0.02 -11.81 -17.03
C LYS A 66 -1.20 -11.22 -16.29
N VAL A 67 -2.21 -12.04 -16.02
CA VAL A 67 -3.48 -11.61 -15.42
C VAL A 67 -3.83 -12.60 -14.34
N PHE A 68 -3.96 -12.09 -13.12
CA PHE A 68 -4.18 -12.90 -11.94
C PHE A 68 -5.48 -12.50 -11.23
N LEU A 69 -6.43 -13.42 -11.13
CA LEU A 69 -7.63 -13.24 -10.30
C LEU A 69 -7.49 -14.11 -9.05
N LYS A 70 -7.45 -13.50 -7.86
CA LYS A 70 -7.27 -14.27 -6.64
C LYS A 70 -8.16 -13.83 -5.49
N SER A 71 -8.62 -14.82 -4.75
CA SER A 71 -9.29 -14.66 -3.46
C SER A 71 -8.33 -14.24 -2.34
N PRO A 72 -8.85 -13.85 -1.17
CA PRO A 72 -8.04 -13.55 0.00
C PRO A 72 -7.18 -14.73 0.48
N ILE A 73 -6.09 -14.43 1.16
CA ILE A 73 -5.10 -15.38 1.65
C ILE A 73 -4.86 -15.10 3.13
N THR A 74 -4.77 -16.14 3.94
CA THR A 74 -4.48 -15.99 5.37
C THR A 74 -2.98 -15.73 5.56
N THR A 75 -2.65 -14.62 6.24
CA THR A 75 -1.28 -14.34 6.69
C THR A 75 -1.23 -14.51 8.21
N PRO A 76 -0.34 -15.36 8.77
CA PRO A 76 -0.22 -15.53 10.21
C PRO A 76 0.11 -14.21 10.94
N GLN A 77 -0.50 -13.97 12.10
CA GLN A 77 -0.26 -12.78 12.91
C GLN A 77 0.97 -12.97 13.83
N GLY A 78 1.84 -11.97 13.92
CA GLY A 78 2.88 -11.88 14.95
C GLY A 78 4.12 -12.78 14.76
N GLY A 79 4.20 -13.56 13.68
CA GLY A 79 5.35 -14.39 13.33
C GLY A 79 5.07 -15.29 12.13
N GLY A 80 6.08 -15.94 11.57
CA GLY A 80 5.93 -16.87 10.46
C GLY A 80 6.35 -16.29 9.09
N PHE A 81 5.61 -16.63 8.05
CA PHE A 81 5.98 -16.34 6.66
C PHE A 81 5.69 -14.89 6.26
N LYS A 82 6.47 -14.37 5.29
CA LYS A 82 6.17 -13.06 4.68
C LYS A 82 4.83 -13.14 3.94
N SER A 83 4.10 -12.03 3.93
CA SER A 83 2.82 -11.94 3.22
C SER A 83 2.97 -12.28 1.73
N LEU A 84 2.21 -13.27 1.25
CA LEU A 84 2.21 -13.61 -0.17
C LEU A 84 1.73 -12.45 -1.03
N ASN A 85 0.74 -11.68 -0.57
CA ASN A 85 0.22 -10.52 -1.31
C ASN A 85 1.34 -9.51 -1.61
N VAL A 86 2.14 -9.17 -0.59
CA VAL A 86 3.30 -8.28 -0.74
C VAL A 86 4.35 -8.90 -1.66
N THR A 87 4.59 -10.21 -1.52
CA THR A 87 5.55 -10.95 -2.35
C THR A 87 5.17 -10.92 -3.83
N THR A 88 3.92 -11.22 -4.17
CA THR A 88 3.42 -11.15 -5.55
C THR A 88 3.51 -9.72 -6.10
N ARG A 89 3.11 -8.70 -5.31
CA ARG A 89 3.15 -7.30 -5.74
C ARG A 89 4.57 -6.85 -6.09
N LYS A 90 5.52 -7.07 -5.19
CA LYS A 90 6.93 -6.71 -5.40
C LYS A 90 7.61 -7.52 -6.49
N SER A 91 7.30 -8.82 -6.60
CA SER A 91 7.95 -9.70 -7.58
C SER A 91 7.56 -9.38 -9.02
N PHE A 92 6.34 -8.88 -9.23
CA PHE A 92 5.78 -8.59 -10.56
C PHE A 92 5.65 -7.10 -10.86
N GLY A 93 6.19 -6.22 -10.01
CA GLY A 93 6.20 -4.81 -10.30
C GLY A 93 4.83 -4.12 -10.18
N LEU A 94 3.92 -4.64 -9.32
CA LEU A 94 2.51 -4.20 -9.24
C LEU A 94 2.35 -2.91 -8.41
N TYR A 95 2.93 -1.83 -8.91
CA TYR A 95 3.14 -0.57 -8.19
C TYR A 95 1.88 0.21 -7.80
N ALA A 96 0.77 0.05 -8.54
CA ALA A 96 -0.47 0.78 -8.28
C ALA A 96 -1.58 -0.12 -7.76
N ASN A 97 -2.07 0.12 -6.55
CA ASN A 97 -3.27 -0.52 -6.01
C ASN A 97 -4.46 0.45 -6.13
N VAL A 98 -5.40 0.14 -7.02
CA VAL A 98 -6.59 0.94 -7.31
C VAL A 98 -7.77 0.39 -6.51
N ARG A 99 -8.35 1.22 -5.65
CA ARG A 99 -9.49 0.87 -4.77
C ARG A 99 -10.63 1.87 -4.93
N PRO A 100 -11.59 1.62 -5.83
CA PRO A 100 -12.81 2.41 -5.93
C PRO A 100 -13.73 2.19 -4.73
N CYS A 101 -14.23 3.27 -4.15
CA CYS A 101 -15.20 3.26 -3.05
C CYS A 101 -16.40 4.14 -3.43
N LYS A 102 -17.53 3.49 -3.69
CA LYS A 102 -18.76 4.12 -4.15
C LYS A 102 -19.94 3.74 -3.26
N ALA A 103 -20.75 4.72 -2.91
CA ALA A 103 -22.01 4.51 -2.23
C ALA A 103 -23.10 4.02 -3.20
N TYR A 104 -23.91 3.06 -2.75
CA TYR A 104 -25.04 2.50 -3.49
C TYR A 104 -26.38 2.85 -2.84
N ALA A 105 -26.48 4.06 -2.27
CA ALA A 105 -27.69 4.54 -1.63
C ALA A 105 -28.84 4.73 -2.65
N PRO A 106 -30.11 4.55 -2.23
CA PRO A 106 -30.55 4.15 -0.90
C PRO A 106 -30.50 2.63 -0.65
N PHE A 107 -30.05 1.82 -1.61
CA PHE A 107 -30.13 0.34 -1.55
C PHE A 107 -29.17 -0.28 -0.55
N ILE A 108 -28.00 0.33 -0.38
CA ILE A 108 -27.07 0.01 0.70
C ILE A 108 -27.01 1.22 1.64
N LYS A 109 -27.29 0.98 2.91
CA LYS A 109 -27.27 2.04 3.92
C LYS A 109 -25.87 2.60 4.09
N THR A 110 -25.79 3.93 4.01
CA THR A 110 -24.61 4.72 4.34
C THR A 110 -25.06 6.10 4.81
N HIS A 111 -24.23 6.74 5.62
CA HIS A 111 -24.41 8.15 5.99
C HIS A 111 -23.98 9.11 4.87
N PHE A 112 -23.34 8.61 3.81
CA PHE A 112 -22.68 9.42 2.78
C PHE A 112 -23.11 8.98 1.37
N PRO A 113 -24.37 9.24 0.99
CA PRO A 113 -25.00 8.65 -0.19
C PRO A 113 -24.41 9.11 -1.53
N LYS A 114 -23.64 10.20 -1.56
CA LYS A 114 -23.04 10.72 -2.81
C LYS A 114 -21.56 10.37 -2.97
N THR A 115 -21.02 9.52 -2.09
CA THR A 115 -19.60 9.14 -2.13
C THR A 115 -19.28 8.37 -3.39
N ASP A 116 -18.30 8.85 -4.16
CA ASP A 116 -17.71 8.15 -5.30
C ASP A 116 -16.25 8.61 -5.42
N LEU A 117 -15.36 7.92 -4.72
CA LEU A 117 -13.94 8.21 -4.70
C LEU A 117 -13.10 6.99 -5.09
N VAL A 118 -11.86 7.23 -5.50
CA VAL A 118 -10.90 6.17 -5.83
C VAL A 118 -9.59 6.44 -5.11
N ILE A 119 -9.09 5.44 -4.38
CA ILE A 119 -7.78 5.51 -3.74
C ILE A 119 -6.77 4.77 -4.62
N ILE A 120 -5.71 5.49 -4.96
CA ILE A 120 -4.53 5.01 -5.70
C ILE A 120 -3.39 4.90 -4.68
N ARG A 121 -3.18 3.68 -4.20
CA ARG A 121 -2.20 3.35 -3.18
C ARG A 121 -0.89 2.90 -3.83
N GLU A 122 0.23 3.48 -3.38
CA GLU A 122 1.58 2.96 -3.65
C GLU A 122 1.73 1.55 -3.04
N ASN A 123 2.32 0.60 -3.75
CA ASN A 123 2.13 -0.82 -3.46
C ASN A 123 3.42 -1.67 -3.43
N GLU A 124 4.60 -1.05 -3.56
CA GLU A 124 5.92 -1.69 -3.64
C GLU A 124 6.88 -1.28 -2.52
N GLU A 125 6.71 -0.08 -1.95
CA GLU A 125 7.67 0.53 -1.03
C GLU A 125 7.08 0.73 0.39
N ASP A 126 7.60 1.73 1.12
CA ASP A 126 7.16 2.14 2.46
C ASP A 126 7.32 1.01 3.50
N LEU A 127 6.68 1.14 4.66
CA LEU A 127 6.78 0.21 5.79
C LEU A 127 6.38 -1.24 5.45
N TYR A 128 5.61 -1.46 4.37
CA TYR A 128 5.20 -2.79 3.91
C TYR A 128 6.36 -3.59 3.31
N ALA A 129 7.54 -2.98 3.14
CA ALA A 129 8.75 -3.73 2.84
C ALA A 129 9.14 -4.75 3.92
N GLY A 130 8.71 -4.56 5.17
CA GLY A 130 8.98 -5.50 6.26
C GLY A 130 10.48 -5.70 6.51
N ILE A 131 11.27 -4.63 6.35
CA ILE A 131 12.70 -4.64 6.61
C ILE A 131 12.88 -4.26 8.08
N GLU A 132 12.95 -5.28 8.93
CA GLU A 132 12.93 -5.16 10.37
C GLU A 132 14.19 -5.73 11.01
N HIS A 133 14.69 -5.03 12.02
CA HIS A 133 15.89 -5.43 12.75
C HIS A 133 15.67 -5.16 14.23
N ARG A 134 15.96 -6.15 15.07
CA ARG A 134 16.17 -5.91 16.49
C ARG A 134 17.50 -5.17 16.65
N GLN A 135 17.46 -3.97 17.21
CA GLN A 135 18.65 -3.14 17.41
C GLN A 135 19.34 -3.49 18.73
N THR A 136 18.56 -3.64 19.79
CA THR A 136 19.05 -3.93 21.16
C THR A 136 18.09 -4.90 21.86
N GLN A 137 18.29 -5.14 23.16
CA GLN A 137 17.33 -5.90 23.96
C GLN A 137 15.94 -5.24 23.96
N GLU A 138 15.86 -3.91 24.02
CA GLU A 138 14.60 -3.16 24.14
C GLU A 138 14.04 -2.57 22.84
N VAL A 139 14.87 -2.44 21.78
CA VAL A 139 14.50 -1.63 20.60
C VAL A 139 14.50 -2.45 19.30
N TYR A 140 13.40 -2.33 18.56
CA TYR A 140 13.21 -2.87 17.21
C TYR A 140 13.01 -1.71 16.22
N GLN A 141 13.50 -1.88 15.00
CA GLN A 141 13.45 -0.88 13.94
C GLN A 141 12.82 -1.47 12.68
N THR A 142 11.88 -0.74 12.10
CA THR A 142 11.33 -0.98 10.76
C THR A 142 11.76 0.16 9.83
N LEU A 143 12.28 -0.16 8.64
CA LEU A 143 12.68 0.85 7.67
C LEU A 143 11.51 1.31 6.79
N LYS A 144 11.31 2.62 6.71
CA LYS A 144 10.46 3.27 5.71
C LYS A 144 11.31 3.78 4.55
N LEU A 145 11.18 3.16 3.39
CA LEU A 145 11.88 3.55 2.17
C LEU A 145 10.89 4.12 1.16
N ILE A 146 11.11 5.35 0.72
CA ILE A 146 10.34 6.01 -0.33
C ILE A 146 11.34 6.44 -1.41
N SER A 147 11.11 6.04 -2.66
CA SER A 147 11.99 6.41 -3.76
C SER A 147 11.35 7.45 -4.68
N GLN A 148 12.19 8.24 -5.34
CA GLN A 148 11.74 9.17 -6.38
C GLN A 148 11.04 8.43 -7.53
N PRO A 149 11.60 7.35 -8.12
CA PRO A 149 10.95 6.68 -9.24
C PRO A 149 9.64 6.02 -8.83
N GLY A 150 9.55 5.40 -7.64
CA GLY A 150 8.32 4.81 -7.12
C GLY A 150 7.23 5.87 -6.92
N SER A 151 7.58 7.00 -6.29
CA SER A 151 6.69 8.15 -6.11
C SER A 151 6.20 8.71 -7.45
N GLU A 152 7.10 8.96 -8.40
CA GLU A 152 6.73 9.48 -9.72
C GLU A 152 5.78 8.53 -10.45
N LYS A 153 6.06 7.21 -10.38
CA LYS A 153 5.27 6.19 -11.06
C LYS A 153 3.82 6.17 -10.60
N ILE A 154 3.59 6.11 -9.28
CA ILE A 154 2.24 6.04 -8.71
C ILE A 154 1.48 7.36 -8.86
N ILE A 155 2.17 8.49 -8.74
CA ILE A 155 1.54 9.81 -8.88
C ILE A 155 1.09 10.03 -10.32
N ARG A 156 1.96 9.77 -11.31
CA ARG A 156 1.57 9.85 -12.73
C ARG A 156 0.40 8.92 -13.03
N TYR A 157 0.43 7.70 -12.49
CA TYR A 157 -0.70 6.78 -12.64
C TYR A 157 -2.01 7.37 -12.12
N ALA A 158 -2.00 8.06 -10.97
CA ALA A 158 -3.20 8.69 -10.42
C ALA A 158 -3.74 9.81 -11.33
N PHE A 159 -2.87 10.63 -11.93
CA PHE A 159 -3.28 11.66 -12.90
C PHE A 159 -3.80 11.06 -14.21
N GLU A 160 -3.12 10.05 -14.76
CA GLU A 160 -3.59 9.34 -15.95
C GLU A 160 -4.92 8.62 -15.69
N TYR A 161 -5.09 8.02 -14.50
CA TYR A 161 -6.36 7.43 -14.07
C TYR A 161 -7.45 8.50 -14.05
N ALA A 162 -7.16 9.64 -13.43
CA ALA A 162 -8.13 10.72 -13.33
C ALA A 162 -8.57 11.21 -14.72
N LYS A 163 -7.62 11.39 -15.63
CA LYS A 163 -7.88 11.77 -17.02
C LYS A 163 -8.71 10.73 -17.78
N LYS A 164 -8.29 9.46 -17.73
CA LYS A 164 -8.92 8.34 -18.44
C LYS A 164 -10.38 8.14 -18.02
N TYR A 165 -10.66 8.25 -16.72
CA TYR A 165 -12.00 8.06 -16.17
C TYR A 165 -12.78 9.37 -15.97
N GLY A 166 -12.32 10.48 -16.55
CA GLY A 166 -13.03 11.77 -16.53
C GLY A 166 -13.16 12.42 -15.15
N ARG A 167 -12.37 11.97 -14.17
CA ARG A 167 -12.27 12.51 -12.82
C ARG A 167 -11.67 13.92 -12.87
N LYS A 168 -12.01 14.76 -11.90
CA LYS A 168 -11.72 16.20 -11.92
C LYS A 168 -10.70 16.62 -10.87
N LYS A 169 -10.47 15.81 -9.84
CA LYS A 169 -9.56 16.17 -8.75
C LYS A 169 -8.68 15.00 -8.31
N VAL A 170 -7.38 15.29 -8.08
CA VAL A 170 -6.43 14.38 -7.43
C VAL A 170 -5.95 15.00 -6.12
N THR A 171 -6.10 14.27 -5.02
CA THR A 171 -5.67 14.67 -3.68
C THR A 171 -4.46 13.85 -3.24
N CYS A 172 -3.34 14.49 -2.94
CA CYS A 172 -2.19 13.84 -2.33
C CYS A 172 -2.33 13.81 -0.80
N MET A 173 -2.11 12.66 -0.17
CA MET A 173 -2.11 12.55 1.29
C MET A 173 -0.76 12.03 1.81
N THR A 174 -0.15 12.76 2.74
CA THR A 174 1.15 12.39 3.37
C THR A 174 1.25 12.86 4.82
N LYS A 175 2.34 12.54 5.52
CA LYS A 175 2.71 13.08 6.83
C LYS A 175 4.05 13.83 6.76
N ASP A 176 4.23 14.64 5.71
CA ASP A 176 5.46 15.39 5.42
C ASP A 176 5.76 16.50 6.43
N ASN A 177 4.77 16.94 7.20
CA ASN A 177 4.98 17.82 8.36
C ASN A 177 5.92 17.18 9.41
N ILE A 178 5.89 15.85 9.54
CA ILE A 178 6.79 15.05 10.40
C ILE A 178 7.93 14.43 9.59
N MET A 179 7.62 13.65 8.55
CA MET A 179 8.59 12.94 7.71
C MET A 179 9.01 13.79 6.51
N LYS A 180 9.72 14.88 6.80
CA LYS A 180 10.08 15.92 5.82
C LYS A 180 10.88 15.42 4.60
N LEU A 181 11.63 14.33 4.74
CA LEU A 181 12.43 13.76 3.65
C LEU A 181 11.66 12.70 2.86
N ALA A 182 11.21 11.64 3.52
CA ALA A 182 10.53 10.52 2.85
C ALA A 182 9.16 10.93 2.28
N ASP A 183 8.25 11.38 3.14
CA ASP A 183 6.93 11.86 2.71
C ASP A 183 7.01 13.19 1.97
N GLY A 184 7.99 14.03 2.32
CA GLY A 184 8.24 15.28 1.60
C GLY A 184 8.72 15.06 0.17
N LEU A 185 9.49 14.00 -0.11
CA LEU A 185 9.83 13.60 -1.48
C LEU A 185 8.57 13.27 -2.27
N PHE A 186 7.65 12.49 -1.69
CA PHE A 186 6.39 12.13 -2.35
C PHE A 186 5.54 13.37 -2.66
N HIS A 187 5.35 14.26 -1.68
CA HIS A 187 4.59 15.50 -1.86
C HIS A 187 5.25 16.44 -2.89
N LYS A 188 6.56 16.65 -2.82
CA LYS A 188 7.28 17.45 -3.82
C LYS A 188 7.11 16.88 -5.23
N THR A 189 7.23 15.57 -5.37
CA THR A 189 7.03 14.88 -6.66
C THR A 189 5.60 15.07 -7.17
N PHE A 190 4.61 15.09 -6.26
CA PHE A 190 3.21 15.39 -6.60
C PHE A 190 3.05 16.80 -7.17
N ASP A 191 3.60 17.82 -6.51
CA ASP A 191 3.53 19.20 -6.98
C ASP A 191 4.23 19.41 -8.33
N GLU A 192 5.31 18.68 -8.59
CA GLU A 192 6.02 18.72 -9.86
C GLU A 192 5.21 18.12 -11.01
N ILE A 193 4.58 16.96 -10.77
CA ILE A 193 3.76 16.26 -11.77
C ILE A 193 2.42 16.97 -11.99
N ALA A 194 1.82 17.55 -10.94
CA ALA A 194 0.57 18.30 -11.02
C ALA A 194 0.61 19.40 -12.10
N LYS A 195 1.76 20.04 -12.30
CA LYS A 195 1.96 21.08 -13.31
C LYS A 195 1.80 20.58 -14.75
N GLU A 196 1.93 19.27 -14.96
CA GLU A 196 1.78 18.62 -16.27
C GLU A 196 0.31 18.33 -16.62
N TYR A 197 -0.61 18.46 -15.64
CA TYR A 197 -2.05 18.18 -15.79
C TYR A 197 -2.89 19.39 -15.33
N PRO A 198 -2.76 20.56 -15.99
CA PRO A 198 -3.43 21.81 -15.56
C PRO A 198 -4.96 21.74 -15.56
N GLU A 199 -5.55 20.77 -16.27
CA GLU A 199 -6.99 20.52 -16.31
C GLU A 199 -7.54 19.78 -15.07
N ILE A 200 -6.67 19.21 -14.24
CA ILE A 200 -7.04 18.44 -13.05
C ILE A 200 -6.81 19.30 -11.81
N GLN A 201 -7.85 19.45 -10.99
CA GLN A 201 -7.71 20.13 -9.70
C GLN A 201 -6.80 19.30 -8.79
N THR A 202 -5.88 19.96 -8.10
CA THR A 202 -4.99 19.30 -7.14
C THR A 202 -5.14 19.87 -5.74
N GLU A 203 -4.99 19.02 -4.74
CA GLU A 203 -4.84 19.46 -3.36
C GLU A 203 -3.93 18.49 -2.59
N HIS A 204 -3.34 18.98 -1.51
CA HIS A 204 -2.61 18.18 -0.54
C HIS A 204 -3.34 18.20 0.80
N LYS A 205 -3.33 17.07 1.51
CA LYS A 205 -3.77 16.97 2.91
C LYS A 205 -2.79 16.17 3.73
N ILE A 206 -2.61 16.58 4.98
CA ILE A 206 -1.95 15.71 5.95
C ILE A 206 -2.86 14.50 6.20
N ILE A 207 -2.26 13.30 6.30
CA ILE A 207 -2.99 12.03 6.32
C ILE A 207 -3.98 11.92 7.49
N ASP A 208 -3.72 12.58 8.62
CA ASP A 208 -4.62 12.59 9.79
C ASP A 208 -5.94 13.31 9.48
N ILE A 209 -5.88 14.56 9.04
CA ILE A 209 -7.06 15.34 8.66
C ILE A 209 -7.70 14.77 7.38
N GLY A 210 -6.90 14.25 6.44
CA GLY A 210 -7.40 13.54 5.26
C GLY A 210 -8.28 12.35 5.65
N THR A 211 -7.82 11.51 6.56
CA THR A 211 -8.58 10.36 7.07
C THR A 211 -9.85 10.80 7.80
N ALA A 212 -9.76 11.81 8.66
CA ALA A 212 -10.92 12.36 9.36
C ALA A 212 -11.99 12.86 8.38
N LEU A 213 -11.59 13.55 7.32
CA LEU A 213 -12.51 14.03 6.29
C LEU A 213 -13.11 12.90 5.44
N ILE A 214 -12.41 11.78 5.24
CA ILE A 214 -12.99 10.58 4.60
C ILE A 214 -14.11 10.02 5.50
N ALA A 215 -13.93 10.03 6.82
CA ALA A 215 -14.94 9.55 7.76
C ALA A 215 -16.12 10.52 7.97
N GLU A 216 -15.91 11.83 7.76
CA GLU A 216 -16.93 12.87 8.02
C GLU A 216 -17.65 13.36 6.75
N ARG A 217 -16.93 13.50 5.63
CA ARG A 217 -17.43 14.12 4.40
C ARG A 217 -16.71 13.57 3.16
N PRO A 218 -16.73 12.26 2.92
CA PRO A 218 -15.98 11.61 1.84
C PRO A 218 -16.31 12.14 0.44
N GLU A 219 -17.52 12.69 0.25
CA GLU A 219 -18.03 13.27 -0.99
C GLU A 219 -17.18 14.42 -1.55
N ILE A 220 -16.31 15.02 -0.73
CA ILE A 220 -15.40 16.05 -1.21
C ILE A 220 -14.23 15.48 -2.01
N PHE A 221 -13.93 14.18 -1.91
CA PHE A 221 -12.81 13.55 -2.58
C PHE A 221 -13.24 12.93 -3.90
N ASP A 222 -12.27 12.83 -4.82
CA ASP A 222 -12.48 12.22 -6.13
C ASP A 222 -11.40 11.13 -6.33
N VAL A 223 -10.19 11.48 -6.78
CA VAL A 223 -9.03 10.59 -6.73
C VAL A 223 -8.13 10.96 -5.55
N ILE A 224 -7.69 9.98 -4.77
CA ILE A 224 -6.70 10.14 -3.70
C ILE A 224 -5.46 9.34 -4.06
N VAL A 225 -4.26 9.93 -3.94
CA VAL A 225 -2.98 9.23 -4.11
C VAL A 225 -2.15 9.33 -2.84
N THR A 226 -1.59 8.21 -2.38
CA THR A 226 -0.85 8.14 -1.11
C THR A 226 0.12 6.95 -1.04
N LEU A 227 1.02 7.02 -0.07
CA LEU A 227 1.99 5.98 0.30
C LEU A 227 1.32 4.70 0.83
N ASN A 228 2.05 3.58 0.81
CA ASN A 228 1.55 2.22 1.03
C ASN A 228 0.73 2.03 2.32
N LEU A 229 1.31 2.29 3.49
CA LEU A 229 0.64 2.06 4.78
C LEU A 229 -0.61 2.94 4.91
N TYR A 230 -0.51 4.19 4.47
CA TYR A 230 -1.62 5.12 4.52
C TYR A 230 -2.75 4.70 3.59
N GLY A 231 -2.41 4.30 2.37
CA GLY A 231 -3.37 3.82 1.38
C GLY A 231 -4.12 2.58 1.86
N ASP A 232 -3.46 1.67 2.59
CA ASP A 232 -4.12 0.54 3.23
C ASP A 232 -5.21 1.00 4.19
N ILE A 233 -4.83 1.84 5.17
CA ILE A 233 -5.72 2.32 6.22
C ILE A 233 -6.91 3.09 5.64
N ILE A 234 -6.65 4.10 4.79
CA ILE A 234 -7.73 4.99 4.34
C ILE A 234 -8.69 4.33 3.36
N SER A 235 -8.25 3.28 2.65
CA SER A 235 -9.14 2.55 1.73
C SER A 235 -10.07 1.59 2.45
N ASP A 236 -9.64 0.99 3.56
CA ASP A 236 -10.52 0.22 4.44
C ASP A 236 -11.56 1.14 5.10
N VAL A 237 -11.13 2.33 5.57
CA VAL A 237 -12.06 3.35 6.07
C VAL A 237 -13.07 3.77 5.00
N ALA A 238 -12.60 4.11 3.79
CA ALA A 238 -13.48 4.53 2.70
C ALA A 238 -14.47 3.43 2.29
N ALA A 239 -14.02 2.17 2.19
CA ALA A 239 -14.88 1.04 1.86
C ALA A 239 -15.99 0.85 2.91
N GLN A 240 -15.63 0.93 4.20
CA GLN A 240 -16.60 0.83 5.30
C GLN A 240 -17.60 2.00 5.28
N VAL A 241 -17.13 3.22 5.05
CA VAL A 241 -17.94 4.44 4.95
C VAL A 241 -18.96 4.34 3.80
N THR A 242 -18.62 3.67 2.70
CA THR A 242 -19.52 3.48 1.55
C THR A 242 -20.54 2.35 1.72
N GLY A 243 -20.46 1.57 2.81
CA GLY A 243 -21.51 0.62 3.21
C GLY A 243 -20.97 -0.68 3.82
N SER A 244 -19.98 -1.30 3.17
CA SER A 244 -19.36 -2.54 3.65
C SER A 244 -18.02 -2.76 2.93
N VAL A 245 -17.00 -3.18 3.67
CA VAL A 245 -15.72 -3.64 3.09
C VAL A 245 -15.93 -4.84 2.15
N GLY A 246 -16.98 -5.64 2.38
CA GLY A 246 -17.37 -6.77 1.53
C GLY A 246 -17.75 -6.41 0.10
N LEU A 247 -17.96 -5.12 -0.20
CA LEU A 247 -18.24 -4.61 -1.55
C LEU A 247 -16.98 -4.18 -2.30
N GLY A 248 -15.87 -4.01 -1.59
CA GLY A 248 -14.64 -3.41 -2.11
C GLY A 248 -13.86 -4.37 -3.00
N GLY A 249 -13.74 -4.02 -4.28
CA GLY A 249 -12.81 -4.65 -5.22
C GLY A 249 -11.53 -3.82 -5.38
N SER A 250 -10.45 -4.46 -5.83
CA SER A 250 -9.19 -3.77 -6.11
C SER A 250 -8.45 -4.36 -7.31
N ALA A 251 -7.61 -3.51 -7.92
CA ALA A 251 -6.67 -3.90 -8.95
C ALA A 251 -5.26 -3.46 -8.58
N ASN A 252 -4.32 -4.40 -8.61
CA ASN A 252 -2.90 -4.18 -8.46
C ASN A 252 -2.28 -4.20 -9.86
N VAL A 253 -1.84 -3.06 -10.35
CA VAL A 253 -1.42 -2.87 -11.74
C VAL A 253 0.08 -2.64 -11.78
N GLY A 254 0.77 -3.45 -12.56
CA GLY A 254 2.16 -3.26 -12.95
C GLY A 254 2.30 -2.92 -14.44
N GLU A 255 3.54 -2.90 -14.93
CA GLU A 255 3.82 -2.70 -16.36
C GLU A 255 3.47 -3.93 -17.20
N GLU A 256 3.76 -5.12 -16.68
CA GLU A 256 3.61 -6.39 -17.41
C GLU A 256 2.48 -7.26 -16.88
N VAL A 257 2.20 -7.20 -15.57
CA VAL A 257 1.25 -8.09 -14.89
C VAL A 257 0.19 -7.24 -14.17
N ALA A 258 -1.03 -7.76 -14.07
CA ALA A 258 -2.09 -7.20 -13.24
C ALA A 258 -2.72 -8.28 -12.36
N MET A 259 -3.02 -7.92 -11.11
CA MET A 259 -3.68 -8.79 -10.12
C MET A 259 -4.97 -8.14 -9.60
N PHE A 260 -6.05 -8.89 -9.61
CA PHE A 260 -7.38 -8.46 -9.22
C PHE A 260 -7.85 -9.26 -8.02
N GLU A 261 -8.36 -8.57 -7.00
CA GLU A 261 -8.72 -9.16 -5.72
C GLU A 261 -9.77 -8.32 -4.99
N ALA A 262 -10.43 -8.91 -3.99
CA ALA A 262 -11.20 -8.15 -3.02
C ALA A 262 -10.27 -7.36 -2.07
N ILE A 263 -10.78 -6.30 -1.45
CA ILE A 263 -10.05 -5.55 -0.42
C ILE A 263 -9.94 -6.35 0.89
N HIS A 264 -10.99 -7.09 1.25
CA HIS A 264 -11.10 -7.79 2.53
C HIS A 264 -10.18 -9.02 2.66
N GLY A 265 -9.95 -9.45 3.90
CA GLY A 265 -9.20 -10.66 4.26
C GLY A 265 -9.99 -11.96 4.11
N SER A 266 -9.43 -13.05 4.66
CA SER A 266 -9.96 -14.42 4.53
C SER A 266 -11.16 -14.75 5.43
N ALA A 267 -11.50 -13.89 6.40
CA ALA A 267 -12.67 -14.02 7.30
C ALA A 267 -12.89 -15.47 7.81
N PRO A 268 -11.92 -16.04 8.55
CA PRO A 268 -11.94 -17.46 8.93
C PRO A 268 -13.13 -17.86 9.82
N ASP A 269 -13.74 -16.88 10.49
CA ASP A 269 -14.91 -17.05 11.36
C ASP A 269 -16.20 -17.41 10.61
N ILE A 270 -16.28 -17.11 9.31
CA ILE A 270 -17.46 -17.40 8.47
C ILE A 270 -17.15 -18.33 7.28
N ALA A 271 -15.95 -18.89 7.22
CA ALA A 271 -15.51 -19.76 6.15
C ALA A 271 -16.34 -21.06 6.08
N GLY A 272 -16.83 -21.40 4.89
CA GLY A 272 -17.62 -22.62 4.68
C GLY A 272 -19.09 -22.52 5.12
N MET A 273 -19.55 -21.34 5.53
CA MET A 273 -20.91 -21.14 6.04
C MET A 273 -21.89 -20.63 4.97
N ASP A 274 -21.44 -20.44 3.72
CA ASP A 274 -22.21 -19.80 2.64
C ASP A 274 -22.76 -18.40 3.02
N MET A 275 -22.03 -17.63 3.83
CA MET A 275 -22.46 -16.31 4.31
C MET A 275 -21.68 -15.13 3.72
N ALA A 276 -20.56 -15.39 3.05
CA ALA A 276 -19.68 -14.35 2.55
C ALA A 276 -20.33 -13.55 1.41
N ASN A 277 -20.06 -12.25 1.37
CA ASN A 277 -20.47 -11.40 0.26
C ASN A 277 -19.45 -11.52 -0.89
N PRO A 278 -19.80 -12.07 -2.07
CA PRO A 278 -18.85 -12.21 -3.17
C PRO A 278 -18.61 -10.90 -3.93
N SER A 279 -19.30 -9.80 -3.58
CA SER A 279 -19.29 -8.54 -4.33
C SER A 279 -17.89 -7.93 -4.45
N GLY A 280 -17.06 -7.99 -3.42
CA GLY A 280 -15.69 -7.45 -3.47
C GLY A 280 -14.83 -8.13 -4.53
N LEU A 281 -14.84 -9.47 -4.57
CA LEU A 281 -14.10 -10.22 -5.58
C LEU A 281 -14.73 -10.06 -6.98
N LEU A 282 -16.06 -10.02 -7.06
CA LEU A 282 -16.77 -9.76 -8.31
C LEU A 282 -16.40 -8.39 -8.89
N ASN A 283 -16.32 -7.34 -8.06
CA ASN A 283 -15.89 -6.01 -8.48
C ASN A 283 -14.42 -6.00 -8.93
N GLY A 284 -13.54 -6.76 -8.28
CA GLY A 284 -12.19 -7.02 -8.79
C GLY A 284 -12.19 -7.70 -10.17
N ALA A 285 -13.06 -8.70 -10.37
CA ALA A 285 -13.21 -9.38 -11.66
C ALA A 285 -13.81 -8.49 -12.76
N ILE A 286 -14.71 -7.56 -12.43
CA ILE A 286 -15.20 -6.53 -13.36
C ILE A 286 -14.04 -5.63 -13.81
N MET A 287 -13.19 -5.17 -12.88
CA MET A 287 -11.98 -4.41 -13.22
C MET A 287 -11.04 -5.22 -14.12
N MET A 288 -10.90 -6.53 -13.86
CA MET A 288 -10.13 -7.44 -14.70
C MET A 288 -10.68 -7.51 -16.13
N LEU A 289 -11.99 -7.69 -16.29
CA LEU A 289 -12.64 -7.76 -17.61
C LEU A 289 -12.40 -6.48 -18.42
N VAL A 290 -12.50 -5.31 -17.80
CA VAL A 290 -12.15 -4.04 -18.45
C VAL A 290 -10.68 -4.03 -18.87
N HIS A 291 -9.77 -4.43 -17.98
CA HIS A 291 -8.33 -4.46 -18.23
C HIS A 291 -7.92 -5.39 -19.39
N ILE A 292 -8.61 -6.51 -19.57
CA ILE A 292 -8.32 -7.47 -20.65
C ILE A 292 -9.14 -7.23 -21.93
N GLY A 293 -9.82 -6.09 -22.03
CA GLY A 293 -10.55 -5.70 -23.24
C GLY A 293 -11.91 -6.39 -23.42
N GLN A 294 -12.62 -6.69 -22.32
CA GLN A 294 -14.00 -7.20 -22.33
C GLN A 294 -14.98 -6.26 -21.59
N PRO A 295 -15.03 -4.96 -21.93
CA PRO A 295 -15.83 -3.95 -21.23
C PRO A 295 -17.34 -4.20 -21.33
N GLU A 296 -17.85 -4.78 -22.42
CA GLU A 296 -19.28 -5.08 -22.57
C GLU A 296 -19.74 -6.16 -21.59
N ILE A 297 -18.89 -7.15 -21.33
CA ILE A 297 -19.17 -8.22 -20.36
C ILE A 297 -19.07 -7.66 -18.94
N ALA A 298 -18.07 -6.82 -18.69
CA ALA A 298 -17.95 -6.09 -17.43
C ALA A 298 -19.19 -5.25 -17.13
N GLU A 299 -19.71 -4.53 -18.12
CA GLU A 299 -20.93 -3.72 -18.04
C GLU A 299 -22.17 -4.57 -17.75
N LYS A 300 -22.33 -5.68 -18.48
CA LYS A 300 -23.44 -6.64 -18.27
C LYS A 300 -23.46 -7.18 -16.84
N ILE A 301 -22.31 -7.58 -16.30
CA ILE A 301 -22.20 -8.09 -14.93
C ILE A 301 -22.45 -6.99 -13.91
N SER A 302 -21.81 -5.82 -14.09
CA SER A 302 -21.92 -4.71 -13.15
C SER A 302 -23.38 -4.23 -13.03
N ASN A 303 -24.09 -4.10 -14.15
CA ASN A 303 -25.50 -3.71 -14.14
C ASN A 303 -26.42 -4.79 -13.54
N ALA A 304 -26.15 -6.08 -13.80
CA ALA A 304 -26.89 -7.17 -13.17
C ALA A 304 -26.69 -7.18 -11.64
N TRP A 305 -25.46 -7.00 -11.18
CA TRP A 305 -25.13 -6.90 -9.76
C TRP A 305 -25.79 -5.69 -9.10
N MET A 306 -25.73 -4.51 -9.72
CA MET A 306 -26.43 -3.33 -9.24
C MET A 306 -27.95 -3.56 -9.20
N LYS A 307 -28.53 -4.22 -10.21
CA LYS A 307 -29.95 -4.59 -10.20
C LYS A 307 -30.31 -5.53 -9.05
N THR A 308 -29.43 -6.47 -8.69
CA THR A 308 -29.62 -7.37 -7.54
C THR A 308 -29.71 -6.59 -6.22
N LEU A 309 -28.81 -5.62 -6.03
CA LEU A 309 -28.84 -4.73 -4.87
C LEU A 309 -30.10 -3.85 -4.88
N GLU A 310 -30.48 -3.32 -6.04
CA GLU A 310 -31.69 -2.48 -6.18
C GLU A 310 -32.98 -3.24 -5.82
N ASP A 311 -33.03 -4.54 -6.11
CA ASP A 311 -34.15 -5.42 -5.75
C ASP A 311 -34.14 -5.84 -4.27
N GLY A 312 -33.13 -5.43 -3.50
CA GLY A 312 -33.01 -5.72 -2.08
C GLY A 312 -32.63 -7.18 -1.79
N ILE A 313 -31.97 -7.86 -2.73
CA ILE A 313 -31.41 -9.19 -2.50
C ILE A 313 -30.00 -9.02 -1.95
N HIS A 314 -29.83 -9.22 -0.65
CA HIS A 314 -28.63 -8.81 0.09
C HIS A 314 -28.03 -9.94 0.91
N THR A 315 -26.71 -10.01 0.95
CA THR A 315 -25.95 -10.85 1.88
C THR A 315 -25.98 -10.28 3.29
N GLY A 316 -25.56 -11.06 4.29
CA GLY A 316 -25.75 -10.71 5.69
C GLY A 316 -25.08 -9.43 6.17
N ASP A 317 -23.98 -9.02 5.54
CA ASP A 317 -23.21 -7.81 5.85
C ASP A 317 -23.90 -6.51 5.42
N ILE A 318 -24.76 -6.56 4.39
CA ILE A 318 -25.50 -5.40 3.86
C ILE A 318 -27.02 -5.55 4.01
N TYR A 319 -27.50 -6.67 4.55
CA TYR A 319 -28.92 -6.87 4.80
C TYR A 319 -29.42 -5.94 5.90
N GLN A 320 -30.54 -5.27 5.65
CA GLN A 320 -31.21 -4.44 6.64
C GLN A 320 -32.72 -4.64 6.59
N GLU A 321 -33.33 -4.89 7.74
CA GLU A 321 -34.78 -4.97 7.87
C GLU A 321 -35.45 -3.66 7.45
N GLY A 322 -36.53 -3.77 6.66
CA GLY A 322 -37.27 -2.63 6.11
C GLY A 322 -36.65 -1.99 4.85
N LEU A 323 -35.41 -2.35 4.49
CA LEU A 323 -34.77 -1.92 3.24
C LEU A 323 -34.57 -3.11 2.27
N SER A 324 -34.05 -4.21 2.79
CA SER A 324 -33.82 -5.44 2.02
C SER A 324 -35.12 -6.22 1.83
N SER A 325 -35.30 -6.77 0.64
CA SER A 325 -36.38 -7.70 0.31
C SER A 325 -36.07 -9.12 0.78
N LYS A 326 -34.80 -9.55 0.69
CA LYS A 326 -34.38 -10.92 1.00
C LYS A 326 -32.94 -10.98 1.49
N LYS A 327 -32.72 -11.73 2.58
CA LYS A 327 -31.37 -12.12 3.04
C LYS A 327 -30.98 -13.42 2.33
N VAL A 328 -29.80 -13.45 1.71
CA VAL A 328 -29.30 -14.61 0.95
C VAL A 328 -27.88 -14.97 1.35
N GLY A 329 -27.48 -16.22 1.07
CA GLY A 329 -26.10 -16.69 1.18
C GLY A 329 -25.25 -16.35 -0.06
N THR A 330 -23.99 -16.79 -0.07
CA THR A 330 -23.02 -16.50 -1.15
C THR A 330 -23.50 -17.03 -2.50
N GLN A 331 -23.88 -18.32 -2.56
CA GLN A 331 -24.27 -18.96 -3.81
C GLN A 331 -25.62 -18.44 -4.30
N GLU A 332 -26.57 -18.22 -3.39
CA GLU A 332 -27.88 -17.68 -3.73
C GLU A 332 -27.79 -16.23 -4.23
N PHE A 333 -26.90 -15.41 -3.64
CA PHE A 333 -26.61 -14.08 -4.17
C PHE A 333 -26.04 -14.15 -5.59
N ALA A 334 -25.09 -15.05 -5.85
CA ALA A 334 -24.53 -15.23 -7.18
C ALA A 334 -25.58 -15.64 -8.21
N GLN A 335 -26.46 -16.57 -7.85
CA GLN A 335 -27.58 -16.99 -8.69
C GLN A 335 -28.54 -15.82 -8.97
N ALA A 336 -28.83 -15.00 -7.97
CA ALA A 336 -29.68 -13.81 -8.14
C ALA A 336 -29.05 -12.78 -9.11
N VAL A 337 -27.72 -12.63 -9.12
CA VAL A 337 -27.00 -11.82 -10.11
C VAL A 337 -27.11 -12.45 -11.51
N ILE A 338 -26.92 -13.76 -11.63
CA ILE A 338 -27.03 -14.48 -12.91
C ILE A 338 -28.42 -14.30 -13.55
N GLU A 339 -29.48 -14.42 -12.75
CA GLU A 339 -30.88 -14.20 -13.20
C GLU A 339 -31.15 -12.78 -13.73
N ARG A 340 -30.31 -11.82 -13.34
CA ARG A 340 -30.41 -10.41 -13.74
C ARG A 340 -29.46 -10.03 -14.87
N LEU A 341 -28.69 -10.97 -15.42
CA LEU A 341 -27.84 -10.71 -16.57
C LEU A 341 -28.66 -10.18 -17.75
N GLY A 342 -28.28 -9.01 -18.27
CA GLY A 342 -29.00 -8.30 -19.34
C GLY A 342 -30.08 -7.34 -18.84
N GLN A 343 -30.31 -7.28 -17.52
CA GLN A 343 -31.15 -6.25 -16.91
C GLN A 343 -30.29 -5.04 -16.49
N MET A 344 -30.93 -3.88 -16.43
CA MET A 344 -30.32 -2.63 -15.96
C MET A 344 -30.93 -2.22 -14.61
N PRO A 345 -30.17 -1.59 -13.71
CA PRO A 345 -30.75 -0.91 -12.56
C PRO A 345 -31.75 0.16 -13.02
N ALA A 346 -32.87 0.32 -12.31
CA ALA A 346 -33.92 1.27 -12.69
C ALA A 346 -33.74 2.63 -12.00
N LYS A 347 -33.11 2.65 -10.83
CA LYS A 347 -32.90 3.85 -10.01
C LYS A 347 -31.43 4.24 -9.89
N MET A 348 -30.51 3.27 -9.91
CA MET A 348 -29.08 3.60 -9.97
C MET A 348 -28.67 3.98 -11.38
N ILE A 349 -27.66 4.87 -11.50
CA ILE A 349 -27.03 5.17 -12.79
C ILE A 349 -26.34 3.88 -13.28
N PRO A 350 -26.73 3.34 -14.46
CA PRO A 350 -26.11 2.13 -14.99
C PRO A 350 -24.60 2.28 -15.13
N ALA A 351 -23.88 1.20 -14.85
CA ALA A 351 -22.46 1.12 -15.16
C ALA A 351 -22.25 1.23 -16.66
N SER A 352 -21.20 1.94 -17.05
CA SER A 352 -20.75 2.04 -18.45
C SER A 352 -19.23 2.13 -18.47
N PHE A 353 -18.61 1.31 -19.30
CA PHE A 353 -17.16 1.33 -19.52
C PHE A 353 -16.84 1.82 -20.93
N ASP A 354 -15.67 2.43 -21.12
CA ASP A 354 -15.20 2.82 -22.45
C ASP A 354 -14.82 1.56 -23.25
N LYS A 355 -15.42 1.42 -24.44
CA LYS A 355 -15.19 0.28 -25.35
C LYS A 355 -14.01 0.52 -26.29
N GLU A 356 -13.64 1.77 -26.50
CA GLU A 356 -12.59 2.18 -27.42
C GLU A 356 -11.23 2.30 -26.71
N ASP A 357 -11.22 2.66 -25.41
CA ASP A 357 -10.01 2.78 -24.60
C ASP A 357 -9.88 1.71 -23.49
N THR A 358 -9.63 0.47 -23.89
CA THR A 358 -9.34 -0.64 -22.97
C THR A 358 -7.85 -0.86 -22.70
N LYS A 359 -6.98 -0.03 -23.29
CA LYS A 359 -5.53 -0.21 -23.16
C LYS A 359 -5.07 0.10 -21.72
N PRO A 360 -4.11 -0.67 -21.17
CA PRO A 360 -3.46 -0.31 -19.93
C PRO A 360 -2.82 1.07 -20.01
N MET A 361 -2.90 1.84 -18.93
CA MET A 361 -2.25 3.15 -18.85
C MET A 361 -0.73 2.97 -18.86
N ASN A 362 -0.04 3.77 -19.65
CA ASN A 362 1.41 3.73 -19.77
C ASN A 362 2.04 4.93 -19.06
N VAL A 363 2.72 4.68 -17.94
CA VAL A 363 3.42 5.70 -17.17
C VAL A 363 4.87 5.77 -17.63
N LYS A 364 5.29 6.95 -18.11
CA LYS A 364 6.69 7.21 -18.48
C LYS A 364 7.37 8.04 -17.40
N LEU A 365 8.48 7.54 -16.87
CA LEU A 365 9.29 8.24 -15.88
C LEU A 365 10.23 9.26 -16.55
N LYS A 366 10.48 10.37 -15.86
CA LYS A 366 11.49 11.34 -16.28
C LYS A 366 12.90 10.85 -15.89
N PRO A 367 13.91 11.10 -16.74
CA PRO A 367 15.31 10.87 -16.35
C PRO A 367 15.68 11.73 -15.13
N VAL A 368 16.38 11.14 -14.17
CA VAL A 368 16.85 11.84 -12.97
C VAL A 368 18.26 12.37 -13.21
N ASN A 369 18.47 13.65 -12.89
CA ASN A 369 19.81 14.24 -12.89
C ASN A 369 20.62 13.70 -11.71
N LYS A 370 21.86 13.29 -11.97
CA LYS A 370 22.77 12.83 -10.90
C LYS A 370 23.24 14.03 -10.08
N ALA A 371 22.90 14.03 -8.79
CA ALA A 371 23.46 14.98 -7.84
C ALA A 371 24.90 14.60 -7.45
N LYS A 372 25.73 15.60 -7.16
CA LYS A 372 27.04 15.39 -6.54
C LYS A 372 26.83 14.93 -5.10
N LYS A 373 27.12 13.66 -4.84
CA LYS A 373 26.98 13.02 -3.53
C LYS A 373 28.29 13.10 -2.75
N GLU A 374 28.28 13.73 -1.59
CA GLU A 374 29.48 13.93 -0.75
C GLU A 374 29.22 13.46 0.69
N LEU A 375 30.12 12.63 1.22
CA LEU A 375 30.05 12.14 2.61
C LEU A 375 30.57 13.23 3.55
N THR A 376 29.80 13.57 4.57
CA THR A 376 30.11 14.69 5.51
C THR A 376 30.17 14.25 6.98
N GLY A 377 29.84 12.99 7.26
CA GLY A 377 29.83 12.44 8.61
C GLY A 377 29.13 11.07 8.67
N VAL A 378 28.90 10.60 9.89
CA VAL A 378 28.26 9.31 10.15
C VAL A 378 27.46 9.36 11.46
N ASP A 379 26.27 8.81 11.45
CA ASP A 379 25.56 8.43 12.67
C ASP A 379 25.99 6.99 13.03
N VAL A 380 26.51 6.81 14.23
CA VAL A 380 26.87 5.51 14.80
C VAL A 380 25.86 5.17 15.88
N PHE A 381 25.22 4.02 15.77
CA PHE A 381 24.27 3.54 16.75
C PHE A 381 24.95 2.56 17.68
N ILE A 382 24.72 2.69 18.98
CA ILE A 382 25.34 1.85 20.01
C ILE A 382 24.27 1.19 20.91
N ASP A 383 24.58 -0.03 21.35
CA ASP A 383 23.89 -0.73 22.44
C ASP A 383 24.66 -0.43 23.74
N TRP A 384 24.02 0.25 24.68
CA TRP A 384 24.65 0.60 25.95
C TRP A 384 23.61 0.79 27.07
N ASP A 385 23.79 0.04 28.16
CA ASP A 385 22.89 0.01 29.31
C ASP A 385 23.65 0.08 30.65
N GLU A 386 24.66 0.93 30.74
CA GLU A 386 25.45 1.13 31.97
C GLU A 386 25.14 2.50 32.62
N ASP A 387 25.73 2.77 33.78
CA ASP A 387 25.70 4.08 34.50
C ASP A 387 24.32 4.76 34.57
N GLY A 388 23.26 3.96 34.74
CA GLY A 388 21.88 4.46 34.80
C GLY A 388 21.43 5.17 33.53
N ARG A 389 21.97 4.80 32.36
CA ARG A 389 21.68 5.38 31.04
C ARG A 389 21.95 6.88 30.98
N ASN A 390 23.02 7.34 31.64
CA ASN A 390 23.38 8.75 31.63
C ASN A 390 24.06 9.14 30.29
N PRO A 391 23.43 9.96 29.43
CA PRO A 391 23.97 10.32 28.12
C PRO A 391 25.29 11.12 28.21
N ASN A 392 25.57 11.78 29.34
CA ASN A 392 26.82 12.51 29.53
C ASN A 392 28.02 11.57 29.66
N VAL A 393 27.83 10.36 30.21
CA VAL A 393 28.90 9.37 30.29
C VAL A 393 29.31 8.93 28.89
N ILE A 394 28.32 8.65 28.03
CA ILE A 394 28.55 8.35 26.61
C ILE A 394 29.24 9.53 25.93
N GLY A 395 28.71 10.74 26.11
CA GLY A 395 29.22 11.96 25.49
C GLY A 395 30.67 12.27 25.84
N GLU A 396 31.05 12.21 27.12
CA GLU A 396 32.43 12.49 27.54
C GLU A 396 33.42 11.40 27.11
N ARG A 397 32.99 10.13 27.04
CA ARG A 397 33.83 9.05 26.49
C ARG A 397 34.01 9.21 24.98
N LEU A 398 32.92 9.38 24.23
CA LEU A 398 32.94 9.46 22.77
C LEU A 398 33.57 10.74 22.22
N ARG A 399 33.68 11.82 23.01
CA ARG A 399 34.48 13.00 22.63
C ARG A 399 35.96 12.72 22.40
N GLN A 400 36.48 11.63 22.97
CA GLN A 400 37.86 11.19 22.74
C GLN A 400 38.05 10.61 21.33
N ALA A 401 36.98 10.17 20.67
CA ALA A 401 37.03 9.69 19.31
C ALA A 401 37.04 10.89 18.33
N ASN A 402 38.15 11.04 17.63
CA ASN A 402 38.37 12.09 16.65
C ASN A 402 39.30 11.58 15.53
N VAL A 403 38.79 11.53 14.31
CA VAL A 403 39.57 11.16 13.13
C VAL A 403 39.59 12.33 12.17
N ASN A 404 40.71 13.06 12.14
CA ASN A 404 40.93 14.22 11.27
C ASN A 404 39.77 15.25 11.35
N GLY A 405 39.25 15.51 12.56
CA GLY A 405 38.15 16.45 12.79
C GLY A 405 36.74 15.85 12.61
N LEU A 406 36.61 14.57 12.25
CA LEU A 406 35.36 13.82 12.37
C LEU A 406 35.15 13.49 13.86
N GLN A 407 34.27 14.25 14.51
CA GLN A 407 34.09 14.24 15.96
C GLN A 407 32.62 14.24 16.37
N LEU A 408 32.35 13.86 17.61
CA LEU A 408 30.99 13.79 18.16
C LEU A 408 30.34 15.19 18.14
N HIS A 409 29.20 15.27 17.47
CA HIS A 409 28.37 16.48 17.36
C HIS A 409 27.22 16.45 18.37
N LEU A 410 26.50 15.33 18.45
CA LEU A 410 25.39 15.14 19.40
C LEU A 410 25.10 13.66 19.66
N ILE A 411 24.32 13.38 20.69
CA ILE A 411 23.70 12.07 20.94
C ILE A 411 22.19 12.26 21.05
N THR A 412 21.44 11.33 20.47
CA THR A 412 20.01 11.20 20.72
C THR A 412 19.62 9.84 21.23
N ASN A 413 18.55 9.84 22.03
CA ASN A 413 17.81 8.64 22.37
C ASN A 413 16.38 8.79 21.82
N ARG A 414 15.89 7.78 21.09
CA ARG A 414 14.56 7.80 20.44
C ARG A 414 14.26 9.06 19.60
N GLY A 415 15.30 9.67 19.02
CA GLY A 415 15.21 10.85 18.14
C GLY A 415 15.30 12.22 18.84
N VAL A 416 15.37 12.25 20.17
CA VAL A 416 15.48 13.48 20.97
C VAL A 416 16.94 13.73 21.36
N LYS A 417 17.42 14.97 21.25
CA LYS A 417 18.76 15.35 21.72
C LYS A 417 18.88 15.17 23.22
N VAL A 418 19.84 14.34 23.63
CA VAL A 418 20.17 14.07 25.05
C VAL A 418 21.60 14.47 25.41
N PHE A 419 22.44 14.75 24.40
CA PHE A 419 23.77 15.31 24.60
C PHE A 419 24.19 16.17 23.40
N PRO A 420 24.89 17.31 23.61
CA PRO A 420 25.07 17.97 24.91
C PRO A 420 23.75 18.57 25.42
N GLU A 421 23.70 18.88 26.73
CA GLU A 421 22.60 19.64 27.35
C GLU A 421 21.19 19.03 27.15
N GLY A 422 21.08 17.71 27.32
CA GLY A 422 19.79 17.03 27.31
C GLY A 422 18.88 17.41 28.50
N LEU A 423 17.57 17.31 28.31
CA LEU A 423 16.60 17.48 29.39
C LEU A 423 16.59 16.24 30.29
N LYS A 424 16.66 16.43 31.61
CA LYS A 424 16.72 15.35 32.62
C LYS A 424 15.46 14.48 32.64
N GLU A 425 14.34 15.00 32.15
CA GLU A 425 13.05 14.31 32.06
C GLU A 425 12.99 13.33 30.89
N THR A 426 13.95 13.40 29.95
CA THR A 426 13.96 12.54 28.77
C THR A 426 14.22 11.09 29.19
N PHE A 427 13.23 10.24 28.97
CA PHE A 427 13.37 8.80 29.16
C PHE A 427 14.28 8.21 28.08
N CYS A 428 15.31 7.46 28.49
CA CYS A 428 16.29 6.84 27.60
C CYS A 428 16.20 5.31 27.63
N THR A 429 16.30 4.68 26.45
CA THR A 429 16.47 3.23 26.28
C THR A 429 17.95 2.85 26.10
N ASP A 430 18.25 1.57 26.01
CA ASP A 430 19.57 0.99 25.71
C ASP A 430 20.13 1.31 24.30
N HIS A 431 19.34 1.96 23.44
CA HIS A 431 19.69 2.28 22.04
C HIS A 431 19.97 3.76 21.83
N TRP A 432 21.19 4.07 21.37
CA TRP A 432 21.66 5.46 21.22
C TRP A 432 22.12 5.73 19.80
N ARG A 433 21.84 6.93 19.30
CA ARG A 433 22.42 7.43 18.04
C ARG A 433 23.42 8.54 18.34
N CYS A 434 24.68 8.28 18.03
CA CYS A 434 25.81 9.19 18.20
C CYS A 434 26.20 9.77 16.84
N ARG A 435 26.00 11.08 16.66
CA ARG A 435 26.26 11.76 15.39
C ARG A 435 27.67 12.31 15.35
N PHE A 436 28.46 11.91 14.37
CA PHE A 436 29.79 12.43 14.10
C PHE A 436 29.80 13.25 12.81
N LYS A 437 30.35 14.46 12.86
CA LYS A 437 30.48 15.38 11.72
C LYS A 437 31.91 15.89 11.63
N SER A 438 32.36 16.23 10.42
CA SER A 438 33.59 17.00 10.27
C SER A 438 33.36 18.44 10.78
N ALA A 439 34.29 18.96 11.56
CA ALA A 439 34.20 20.29 12.17
C ALA A 439 34.16 21.44 11.13
N ASP A 440 34.74 21.22 9.95
CA ASP A 440 34.89 22.17 8.85
C ASP A 440 33.93 21.92 7.67
N GLY A 441 33.05 20.91 7.78
CA GLY A 441 32.14 20.52 6.70
C GLY A 441 32.83 19.88 5.49
N ARG A 442 34.08 19.44 5.63
CA ARG A 442 34.83 18.76 4.57
C ARG A 442 34.22 17.41 4.20
N VAL A 443 34.64 16.91 3.04
CA VAL A 443 34.36 15.55 2.62
C VAL A 443 35.13 14.57 3.51
N VAL A 444 34.41 13.58 4.03
CA VAL A 444 34.91 12.48 4.86
C VAL A 444 35.11 11.25 3.99
N SER A 445 36.20 10.49 4.21
CA SER A 445 36.45 9.23 3.51
C SER A 445 35.86 8.03 4.27
N HIS A 446 35.69 6.89 3.58
CA HIS A 446 35.28 5.65 4.23
C HIS A 446 36.33 5.13 5.20
N ASP A 447 37.63 5.33 4.91
CA ASP A 447 38.72 4.94 5.82
C ASP A 447 38.67 5.72 7.14
N GLU A 448 38.28 6.99 7.08
CA GLU A 448 38.08 7.81 8.28
C GLU A 448 36.91 7.31 9.13
N VAL A 449 35.82 6.85 8.49
CA VAL A 449 34.70 6.21 9.19
C VAL A 449 35.15 4.90 9.85
N LEU A 450 35.92 4.06 9.15
CA LEU A 450 36.44 2.80 9.71
C LEU A 450 37.37 3.04 10.90
N ALA A 451 38.28 4.02 10.79
CA ALA A 451 39.15 4.41 11.89
C ALA A 451 38.35 4.94 13.09
N LEU A 452 37.27 5.69 12.86
CA LEU A 452 36.38 6.18 13.91
C LEU A 452 35.69 5.01 14.63
N LEU A 453 35.15 4.04 13.89
CA LEU A 453 34.52 2.86 14.48
C LEU A 453 35.52 2.06 15.33
N GLY A 454 36.78 1.94 14.88
CA GLY A 454 37.85 1.35 15.67
C GLY A 454 38.13 2.10 16.98
N GLN A 455 38.10 3.43 16.97
CA GLN A 455 38.22 4.24 18.19
C GLN A 455 37.01 4.06 19.13
N ILE A 456 35.79 4.05 18.59
CA ILE A 456 34.55 3.83 19.36
C ILE A 456 34.57 2.46 20.06
N GLN A 457 34.98 1.42 19.34
CA GLN A 457 35.17 0.08 19.90
C GLN A 457 36.27 0.08 20.98
N GLY A 458 37.40 0.76 20.73
CA GLY A 458 38.49 0.89 21.72
C GLY A 458 38.07 1.63 22.99
N LEU A 459 37.07 2.51 22.90
CA LEU A 459 36.44 3.17 24.03
C LEU A 459 35.41 2.30 24.77
N GLY A 460 35.19 1.06 24.32
CA GLY A 460 34.33 0.06 24.96
C GLY A 460 32.83 0.19 24.64
N PHE A 461 32.47 0.79 23.50
CA PHE A 461 31.08 0.81 23.04
C PHE A 461 30.82 -0.24 21.97
N ASP A 462 29.71 -0.96 22.10
CA ASP A 462 29.21 -1.87 21.09
C ASP A 462 28.42 -1.08 20.03
N PHE A 463 28.98 -0.96 18.82
CA PHE A 463 28.29 -0.31 17.71
C PHE A 463 27.50 -1.35 16.91
N ILE A 464 26.21 -1.08 16.74
CA ILE A 464 25.24 -2.05 16.20
C ILE A 464 24.75 -1.68 14.79
N LYS A 465 24.88 -0.41 14.40
CA LYS A 465 24.44 0.09 13.10
C LYS A 465 25.16 1.41 12.77
N THR A 466 25.30 1.73 11.49
CA THR A 466 25.72 3.05 11.02
C THR A 466 24.77 3.61 9.96
N GLU A 467 24.70 4.94 9.86
CA GLU A 467 24.06 5.65 8.76
C GLU A 467 24.98 6.78 8.29
N HIS A 468 25.32 6.79 7.01
CA HIS A 468 26.21 7.81 6.46
C HIS A 468 25.48 9.13 6.23
N LEU A 469 26.15 10.24 6.57
CA LEU A 469 25.60 11.59 6.44
C LEU A 469 26.06 12.20 5.13
N TYR A 470 25.22 12.10 4.10
CA TYR A 470 25.52 12.67 2.78
C TYR A 470 24.92 14.06 2.59
N THR A 471 25.59 14.85 1.76
CA THR A 471 24.97 15.96 1.03
C THR A 471 24.82 15.57 -0.45
N PHE A 472 23.83 16.17 -1.10
CA PHE A 472 23.53 16.06 -2.52
C PHE A 472 23.46 17.48 -3.08
N ASP A 473 24.44 17.84 -3.91
CA ASP A 473 24.62 19.23 -4.41
C ASP A 473 24.66 20.27 -3.27
N GLY A 474 25.36 19.93 -2.19
CA GLY A 474 25.47 20.77 -0.98
C GLY A 474 24.23 20.77 -0.08
N VAL A 475 23.12 20.13 -0.50
CA VAL A 475 21.91 19.99 0.32
C VAL A 475 21.98 18.74 1.17
N ARG A 476 21.68 18.87 2.46
CA ARG A 476 21.73 17.77 3.43
C ARG A 476 20.72 16.66 3.12
N GLY A 477 21.20 15.42 3.05
CA GLY A 477 20.37 14.22 2.84
C GLY A 477 19.85 13.55 4.12
N TYR A 478 19.87 14.24 5.25
CA TYR A 478 19.48 13.72 6.57
C TYR A 478 18.80 14.80 7.42
N SER A 479 18.02 14.39 8.42
CA SER A 479 17.30 15.28 9.33
C SER A 479 18.16 15.75 10.50
N LEU A 480 17.80 16.91 11.06
CA LEU A 480 18.29 17.35 12.37
C LEU A 480 17.58 16.56 13.48
N ALA A 481 18.22 16.44 14.65
CA ALA A 481 17.54 15.91 15.82
C ALA A 481 16.45 16.88 16.33
N GLN A 482 15.47 16.37 17.10
CA GLN A 482 14.60 17.25 17.87
C GLN A 482 15.45 17.96 18.94
N GLY A 483 15.54 19.29 18.86
CA GLY A 483 16.35 20.12 19.75
C GLY A 483 17.82 20.30 19.33
N GLU A 484 18.22 19.90 18.12
CA GLU A 484 19.53 20.28 17.52
C GLU A 484 19.58 21.76 17.15
#